data_AF-A0A3D3PLU3-F1
#
_entry.id   AF-A0A3D3PLU3-F1
#
_cell.length_a   1.000
_cell.length_b   1.000
_cell.length_c   1.000
_cell.angle_alpha   90.00
_cell.angle_beta   90.00
_cell.angle_gamma   90.00
#
_symmetry.space_group_name_H-M   'P 1'
#
loop_
_entity.id
_entity.type
_entity.pdbx_description
1 polymer ?
#
loop_
_entity_poly.entity_id
_entity_poly.type
_entity_poly.pdbx_seq_one_letter_code
_entity_poly.pdbx_strand_id
1 'polypeptide(L)' 'SELARVVRVILAGEITRKVTLKGLIATKGAKAAIEAAGGSVA' A
#
# COMPACT_ATOMS: atom_id res chain seq x y z
N SER A 1 4.08 -2.36 22.35
CA SER A 1 5.21 -2.73 21.49
C SER A 1 4.99 -2.13 20.12
N GLU A 2 5.70 -1.05 19.79
CA GLU A 2 5.55 -0.35 18.50
C GLU A 2 6.33 -1.12 17.44
N LEU A 3 5.63 -1.88 16.57
CA LEU A 3 6.26 -2.80 15.62
C LEU A 3 6.98 -2.07 14.47
N ALA A 4 6.55 -0.86 14.12
CA ALA A 4 7.23 -0.03 13.13
C ALA A 4 6.84 1.45 13.32
N ARG A 5 7.85 2.33 13.40
CA ARG A 5 7.66 3.78 13.53
C ARG A 5 7.36 4.49 12.22
N VAL A 6 7.87 3.96 11.10
CA VAL A 6 7.68 4.51 9.76
C VAL A 6 7.51 3.35 8.80
N VAL A 7 6.40 3.34 8.06
CA VAL A 7 6.09 2.30 7.07
C VAL A 7 5.89 2.94 5.71
N ARG A 8 6.60 2.41 4.71
CA ARG A 8 6.54 2.86 3.32
C ARG A 8 6.16 1.70 2.42
N VAL A 9 5.08 1.88 1.65
CA VAL A 9 4.56 0.87 0.73
C VAL A 9 5.18 1.09 -0.64
N ILE A 10 5.87 0.07 -1.13
CA ILE A 10 6.51 0.04 -2.45
C ILE A 10 5.85 -1.02 -3.33
N LEU A 11 5.86 -0.80 -4.64
CA LEU A 11 5.41 -1.79 -5.59
C LEU A 11 6.40 -2.97 -5.57
N ALA A 12 5.92 -4.16 -5.22
CA ALA A 12 6.69 -5.39 -5.27
C ALA A 12 5.91 -6.43 -6.07
N GLY A 13 6.31 -6.62 -7.32
CA GLY A 13 5.63 -7.53 -8.25
C GLY A 13 4.17 -7.14 -8.49
N GLU A 14 3.29 -8.13 -8.41
CA GLU A 14 1.87 -8.01 -8.77
C GLU A 14 1.00 -8.13 -7.53
N ILE A 15 0.07 -7.19 -7.36
CA ILE A 15 -0.88 -7.21 -6.26
C ILE A 15 -2.20 -7.79 -6.78
N THR A 16 -2.53 -9.02 -6.36
CA THR A 16 -3.74 -9.74 -6.80
C THR A 16 -4.87 -9.68 -5.76
N ARG A 17 -4.54 -9.26 -4.55
CA ARG A 17 -5.50 -9.13 -3.44
C ARG A 17 -5.84 -7.67 -3.21
N LYS A 18 -7.13 -7.41 -2.99
CA LYS A 18 -7.63 -6.12 -2.52
C LYS A 18 -7.08 -5.82 -1.13
N VAL A 19 -6.36 -4.71 -0.99
CA VAL A 19 -5.80 -4.26 0.29
C VAL A 19 -6.24 -2.82 0.56
N THR A 20 -6.72 -2.56 1.77
CA THR A 20 -7.07 -1.20 2.22
C THR A 20 -6.07 -0.78 3.29
N LEU A 21 -5.33 0.29 3.01
CA LEU A 21 -4.26 0.81 3.85
C LEU A 21 -4.65 2.21 4.30
N LYS A 22 -4.53 2.49 5.60
CA LYS A 22 -4.86 3.79 6.20
C LYS A 22 -3.64 4.35 6.94
N GLY A 23 -3.29 5.61 6.69
CA GLY A 23 -2.19 6.31 7.35
C GLY A 23 -0.79 5.87 6.92
N LEU A 24 -0.63 5.33 5.71
CA LEU A 24 0.64 4.78 5.22
C LEU A 24 1.20 5.57 4.03
N ILE A 25 2.52 5.75 4.02
CA ILE A 25 3.22 6.44 2.92
C ILE A 25 3.37 5.44 1.75
N ALA A 26 2.56 5.57 0.71
CA ALA A 26 2.67 4.75 -0.49
C ALA A 26 3.41 5.47 -1.61
N THR A 27 4.28 4.76 -2.35
CA THR A 27 4.89 5.29 -3.56
C THR A 27 3.88 5.38 -4.70
N LYS A 28 4.17 6.22 -5.71
CA LYS A 28 3.29 6.41 -6.88
C LYS A 28 2.90 5.08 -7.56
N GLY A 29 3.87 4.17 -7.71
CA GLY A 29 3.62 2.85 -8.29
C GLY A 29 2.79 1.93 -7.38
N ALA A 30 3.01 2.00 -6.06
CA ALA A 30 2.24 1.20 -5.10
C ALA A 30 0.77 1.65 -5.02
N LYS A 31 0.51 2.96 -4.98
CA LYS A 31 -0.85 3.50 -4.96
C LYS A 31 -1.62 3.08 -6.22
N ALA A 32 -0.99 3.19 -7.40
CA ALA A 32 -1.58 2.77 -8.66
C ALA A 32 -1.93 1.27 -8.68
N ALA A 33 -1.03 0.41 -8.18
CA ALA A 33 -1.29 -1.02 -8.11
C ALA A 33 -2.38 -1.37 -7.08
N ILE A 34 -2.40 -0.70 -5.93
CA ILE A 34 -3.44 -0.89 -4.90
C ILE A 34 -4.81 -0.47 -5.44
N GLU A 35 -4.89 0.66 -6.13
CA GLU A 35 -6.12 1.12 -6.79
C GLU A 35 -6.55 0.17 -7.91
N ALA A 36 -5.60 -0.33 -8.73
CA ALA A 36 -5.86 -1.32 -9.78
C ALA A 36 -6.39 -2.65 -9.22
N ALA A 37 -5.93 -3.06 -8.02
CA ALA A 37 -6.46 -4.23 -7.32
C ALA A 37 -7.75 -3.95 -6.53
N GLY A 38 -8.38 -2.78 -6.72
CA GLY A 38 -9.63 -2.39 -6.08
C GLY A 38 -9.50 -2.05 -4.59
N GLY A 39 -8.28 -1.81 -4.14
CA GLY A 39 -7.92 -1.35 -2.80
C GLY A 39 -7.98 0.17 -2.65
N SER A 40 -7.57 0.67 -1.49
CA SER A 40 -7.50 2.12 -1.24
C SER A 40 -6.37 2.44 -0.29
N VAL A 41 -5.69 3.57 -0.54
CA VAL A 41 -4.70 4.17 0.37
C VAL A 41 -5.27 5.51 0.83
N ALA A 42 -5.65 5.61 2.10
CA ALA A 42 -6.18 6.82 2.73
C ALA A 42 -5.22 7.34 3.81
#